data_AF-A0A1I6LPJ4-F1
#
_entry.id   AF-A0A1I6LPJ4-F1
#
_cell.length_a   1.000
_cell.length_b   1.000
_cell.length_c   1.000
_cell.angle_alpha   90.00
_cell.angle_beta   90.00
_cell.angle_gamma   90.00
#
_symmetry.space_group_name_H-M   'P 1'
#
loop_
_entity.id
_entity.type
_entity.pdbx_description
1 polymer ?
#
loop_
_entity_poly.entity_id
_entity_poly.type
_entity_poly.pdbx_seq_one_letter_code
_entity_poly.pdbx_strand_id
1 'polypeptide(L)'
;MKNPDWVRQFKCWDVPQAWFNDLVVRLLQRWGTLYIIQPYRAQEKCSPSCMNAQGHECQCSCMGENHGSGGPGAGWFVVSEAFATRWGEEELAWRLLRKGTPYR
;
A
#
# COMPACT_ATOMS: atom_id res chain seq x y z
N MET A 1 -22.92 0.17 2.35
CA MET A 1 -21.60 0.77 2.09
C MET A 1 -21.57 2.13 2.77
N LYS A 2 -20.50 2.51 3.48
CA LYS A 2 -20.41 3.84 4.12
C LYS A 2 -20.34 4.91 3.02
N ASN A 3 -20.97 6.06 3.20
CA ASN A 3 -20.80 7.19 2.28
C ASN A 3 -19.56 8.00 2.67
N PRO A 4 -18.91 8.70 1.71
CA PRO A 4 -17.87 9.66 2.02
C PRO A 4 -18.35 10.69 3.04
N ASP A 5 -17.52 10.98 4.02
CA ASP A 5 -17.79 12.00 5.04
C ASP A 5 -16.64 12.99 5.13
N TRP A 6 -16.96 14.27 5.32
CA TRP A 6 -15.95 15.31 5.45
C TRP A 6 -15.55 15.47 6.92
N VAL A 7 -14.34 15.05 7.26
CA VAL A 7 -13.82 15.13 8.63
C VAL A 7 -13.17 16.49 8.86
N ARG A 8 -13.95 17.42 9.43
CA ARG A 8 -13.55 18.83 9.62
C ARG A 8 -12.22 18.99 10.39
N GLN A 9 -11.98 18.17 11.40
CA GLN A 9 -10.76 18.23 12.23
C GLN A 9 -9.50 18.02 11.40
N PHE A 10 -9.53 17.06 10.47
CA PHE A 10 -8.38 16.68 9.64
C PHE A 10 -8.39 17.34 8.27
N LYS A 11 -9.46 18.08 7.94
CA LYS A 11 -9.68 18.71 6.63
C LYS A 11 -9.52 17.72 5.48
N CYS A 12 -10.09 16.53 5.66
CA CYS A 12 -10.00 15.45 4.67
C CYS A 12 -11.36 14.74 4.51
N TRP A 13 -11.46 13.95 3.46
CA TRP A 13 -12.55 13.01 3.25
C TRP A 13 -12.22 11.67 3.89
N ASP A 14 -13.10 11.18 4.75
CA ASP A 14 -13.17 9.77 5.12
C ASP A 14 -13.99 9.04 4.04
N VAL A 15 -13.43 7.99 3.45
CA VAL A 15 -14.01 7.25 2.34
C VAL A 15 -13.94 5.74 2.60
N PRO A 16 -14.84 4.93 2.03
CA PRO A 16 -14.74 3.48 2.15
C PRO A 16 -13.38 2.95 1.66
N GLN A 17 -12.74 2.07 2.44
CA GLN A 17 -11.50 1.40 2.02
C GLN A 17 -11.66 0.68 0.68
N ALA A 18 -12.82 0.09 0.41
CA ALA A 18 -13.13 -0.59 -0.85
C ALA A 18 -12.98 0.32 -2.09
N TRP A 19 -12.99 1.65 -1.92
CA TRP A 19 -12.81 2.61 -3.02
C TRP A 19 -11.35 2.96 -3.26
N PHE A 20 -10.43 2.53 -2.40
CA PHE A 20 -9.04 2.98 -2.40
C PHE A 20 -8.39 2.83 -3.78
N ASN A 21 -8.49 1.66 -4.40
CA ASN A 21 -7.87 1.41 -5.70
C ASN A 21 -8.46 2.29 -6.81
N ASP A 22 -9.79 2.34 -6.92
CA ASP A 22 -10.48 3.17 -7.92
C ASP A 22 -10.21 4.67 -7.70
N LEU A 23 -10.18 5.12 -6.45
CA LEU A 23 -9.88 6.50 -6.09
C LEU A 23 -8.44 6.89 -6.48
N VAL A 24 -7.45 6.06 -6.15
CA VAL A 24 -6.04 6.27 -6.54
C VAL A 24 -5.90 6.36 -8.06
N VAL A 25 -6.52 5.43 -8.80
CA VAL A 25 -6.50 5.43 -10.26
C VAL A 25 -7.10 6.72 -10.83
N ARG A 26 -8.29 7.14 -10.37
CA ARG A 26 -8.95 8.37 -10.83
C ARG A 26 -8.15 9.63 -10.48
N LEU A 27 -7.60 9.70 -9.26
CA LEU A 27 -6.79 10.83 -8.84
C LEU A 27 -5.49 10.93 -9.66
N LEU A 28 -4.82 9.81 -9.94
CA LEU A 28 -3.65 9.79 -10.82
C LEU A 28 -4.01 10.19 -12.26
N GLN A 29 -5.13 9.70 -12.78
CA GLN A 29 -5.59 10.07 -14.12
C GLN A 29 -5.82 11.58 -14.25
N ARG A 30 -6.44 12.18 -13.21
CA ARG A 30 -6.80 13.61 -13.16
C ARG A 30 -5.61 14.53 -12.87
N TRP A 31 -4.79 14.20 -11.88
CA TRP A 31 -3.77 15.10 -11.32
C TRP A 31 -2.34 14.70 -11.69
N GLY A 32 -2.13 13.52 -12.28
CA GLY A 32 -0.83 13.05 -12.73
C GLY A 32 0.11 12.59 -11.61
N THR A 33 -0.07 13.04 -10.37
CA THR A 33 0.70 12.61 -9.19
C THR A 33 -0.17 12.63 -7.94
N LEU A 34 0.13 11.77 -6.97
CA LEU A 34 -0.48 11.81 -5.64
C LEU A 34 0.43 11.19 -4.58
N TYR A 35 0.29 11.65 -3.33
CA TYR A 35 0.88 10.98 -2.18
C TYR A 35 -0.13 10.01 -1.57
N ILE A 36 0.33 8.80 -1.26
CA ILE A 36 -0.37 7.88 -0.35
C ILE A 36 0.38 7.91 0.97
N ILE A 37 -0.34 8.24 2.04
CA ILE A 37 0.13 8.12 3.42
C ILE A 37 -0.66 6.99 4.05
N GLN A 38 0.03 5.99 4.58
CA GLN A 38 -0.60 4.77 5.06
C GLN A 38 0.13 4.22 6.29
N PRO A 39 -0.58 3.55 7.21
CA PRO A 39 0.08 2.77 8.25
C PRO A 39 0.83 1.58 7.63
N TYR A 40 1.93 1.21 8.24
CA TYR A 40 2.68 -0.01 7.94
C TYR A 40 3.18 -0.66 9.23
N ARG A 41 3.54 -1.95 9.14
CA ARG A 41 4.14 -2.66 10.28
C ARG A 41 5.56 -3.07 9.95
N ALA A 42 6.52 -2.65 10.78
CA ALA A 42 7.94 -2.92 10.58
C ALA A 42 8.30 -4.42 10.58
N GLN A 43 7.52 -5.21 11.32
CA GLN A 43 7.68 -6.66 11.42
C GLN A 43 6.96 -7.43 10.31
N GLU A 44 6.06 -6.78 9.55
CA GLU A 44 5.32 -7.43 8.45
C GLU A 44 6.19 -7.46 7.18
N LYS A 45 6.83 -8.60 6.92
CA LYS A 45 7.68 -8.78 5.73
C LYS A 45 6.82 -9.01 4.48
N CYS A 46 7.39 -8.73 3.30
CA CYS A 46 6.73 -9.00 2.03
C CYS A 46 6.27 -10.46 1.95
N SER A 47 4.96 -10.66 1.93
CA SER A 47 4.35 -11.93 1.62
C SER A 47 4.23 -12.12 0.10
N PRO A 48 3.99 -13.36 -0.37
CA PRO A 48 3.57 -13.60 -1.73
C PRO A 48 2.31 -12.80 -2.12
N SER A 49 1.39 -12.50 -1.20
CA SER A 49 0.22 -11.68 -1.51
C SER A 49 0.58 -10.23 -1.84
N CYS A 50 1.57 -9.64 -1.17
CA CYS A 50 2.08 -8.31 -1.52
C CYS A 50 2.85 -8.33 -2.85
N MET A 51 3.75 -9.30 -3.01
CA MET A 51 4.56 -9.40 -4.24
C MET A 51 3.69 -9.68 -5.48
N ASN A 52 2.53 -10.32 -5.34
CA ASN A 52 1.62 -10.62 -6.45
C ASN A 52 0.40 -9.69 -6.52
N ALA A 53 0.40 -8.60 -5.75
CA ALA A 53 -0.75 -7.70 -5.69
C ALA A 53 -0.92 -6.90 -6.99
N GLN A 54 -2.18 -6.76 -7.43
CA GLN A 54 -2.56 -5.95 -8.60
C GLN A 54 -3.14 -4.58 -8.22
N GLY A 55 -3.51 -4.40 -6.95
CA GLY A 55 -4.00 -3.12 -6.39
C GLY A 55 -2.87 -2.28 -5.82
N HIS A 56 -3.21 -1.21 -5.12
CA HIS A 56 -2.26 -0.31 -4.48
C HIS A 56 -2.08 -0.63 -2.99
N GLU A 57 -2.95 -1.40 -2.34
CA GLU A 57 -2.89 -1.64 -0.89
C GLU A 57 -1.60 -2.37 -0.48
N CYS A 58 -0.86 -1.81 0.47
CA CYS A 58 0.36 -2.40 0.99
C CYS A 58 0.51 -2.06 2.46
N GLN A 59 0.86 -3.03 3.31
CA GLN A 59 1.09 -2.81 4.75
C GLN A 59 2.45 -3.37 5.22
N CYS A 60 3.26 -3.92 4.29
CA CYS A 60 4.57 -4.46 4.65
C CYS A 60 5.61 -3.39 4.95
N SER A 61 6.62 -3.82 5.72
CA SER A 61 7.84 -3.09 6.05
C SER A 61 8.63 -2.61 4.83
N CYS A 62 8.31 -3.14 3.66
CA CYS A 62 8.83 -2.74 2.36
C CYS A 62 8.36 -1.36 1.90
N MET A 63 7.31 -0.82 2.51
CA MET A 63 6.69 0.47 2.17
C MET A 63 6.26 0.60 0.70
N GLY A 64 5.97 -0.53 0.04
CA GLY A 64 5.58 -0.60 -1.36
C GLY A 64 6.71 -0.88 -2.36
N GLU A 65 7.97 -1.01 -1.91
CA GLU A 65 9.13 -1.21 -2.81
C GLU A 65 9.02 -2.49 -3.67
N ASN A 66 8.54 -3.59 -3.09
CA ASN A 66 8.47 -4.89 -3.77
C ASN A 66 7.03 -5.25 -4.21
N HIS A 67 6.11 -4.30 -4.11
CA HIS A 67 4.68 -4.51 -4.29
C HIS A 67 4.35 -4.75 -5.76
N GLY A 68 3.78 -5.91 -6.09
CA GLY A 68 3.50 -6.29 -7.48
C GLY A 68 4.69 -6.90 -8.26
N SER A 69 5.83 -7.09 -7.61
CA SER A 69 7.08 -7.56 -8.24
C SER A 69 7.09 -9.00 -8.75
N GLY A 70 6.09 -9.85 -8.46
CA GLY A 70 5.94 -11.20 -9.05
C GLY A 70 6.55 -12.39 -8.30
N GLY A 71 7.15 -12.19 -7.11
CA GLY A 71 7.54 -13.28 -6.20
C GLY A 71 8.64 -14.23 -6.75
N PRO A 72 8.60 -15.55 -6.46
CA PRO A 72 9.67 -16.51 -6.82
C PRO A 72 10.09 -16.56 -8.29
N GLY A 73 9.19 -16.20 -9.20
CA GLY A 73 9.49 -16.11 -10.64
C GLY A 73 10.21 -14.82 -11.06
N ALA A 74 10.29 -13.83 -10.18
CA ALA A 74 10.88 -12.51 -10.42
C ALA A 74 12.20 -12.29 -9.65
N GLY A 75 12.87 -13.39 -9.24
CA GLY A 75 14.15 -13.33 -8.55
C GLY A 75 14.05 -13.23 -7.02
N TRP A 76 12.86 -13.34 -6.44
CA TRP A 76 12.68 -13.44 -4.99
C TRP A 76 12.80 -14.89 -4.50
N PHE A 77 13.27 -15.10 -3.28
CA PHE A 77 13.21 -16.41 -2.63
C PHE A 77 12.23 -16.32 -1.45
N VAL A 78 11.30 -17.27 -1.38
CA VAL A 78 10.38 -17.37 -0.24
C VAL A 78 11.02 -18.27 0.81
N VAL A 79 11.36 -17.68 1.95
CA VAL A 79 11.86 -18.40 3.13
C VAL A 79 10.72 -18.64 4.11
N SER A 80 10.53 -19.91 4.52
CA SER A 80 9.58 -20.32 5.56
C SER A 80 10.31 -20.42 6.89
N GLU A 81 10.50 -19.29 7.57
CA GLU A 81 11.18 -19.27 8.86
C GLU A 81 10.19 -19.08 10.01
N ALA A 82 10.44 -19.74 11.12
CA ALA A 82 9.75 -19.50 12.38
C ALA A 82 10.52 -18.46 13.18
N PHE A 83 9.98 -17.25 13.30
CA PHE A 83 10.59 -16.15 14.05
C PHE A 83 9.78 -15.80 15.29
N ALA A 84 10.48 -15.60 16.41
CA ALA A 84 9.92 -14.87 17.54
C ALA A 84 9.97 -13.37 17.22
N THR A 85 8.82 -12.70 17.21
CA THR A 85 8.71 -11.26 16.93
C THR A 85 7.84 -10.59 17.99
N ARG A 86 8.11 -9.30 18.25
CA ARG A 86 7.28 -8.45 19.10
C ARG A 86 6.71 -7.33 18.24
N TRP A 87 5.39 -7.18 18.28
CA TRP A 87 4.71 -6.09 17.59
C TRP A 87 4.86 -4.78 18.39
N GLY A 88 5.28 -3.73 17.71
CA GLY A 88 5.29 -2.35 18.21
C GLY A 88 4.06 -1.56 17.75
N GLU A 89 4.09 -0.24 17.90
CA GLU A 89 3.05 0.64 17.35
C GLU A 89 3.08 0.64 15.81
N GLU A 90 1.94 0.93 15.17
CA GLU A 90 1.88 1.13 13.72
C GLU A 90 2.55 2.47 13.36
N GLU A 91 3.45 2.42 12.39
CA GLU A 91 4.17 3.59 11.89
C GLU A 91 3.56 4.07 10.57
N LEU A 92 3.85 5.31 10.16
CA LEU A 92 3.36 5.87 8.90
C LEU A 92 4.44 5.78 7.81
N ALA A 93 4.03 5.30 6.64
CA ALA A 93 4.80 5.38 5.41
C ALA A 93 4.13 6.35 4.44
N TRP A 94 4.93 7.01 3.60
CA TRP A 94 4.44 7.80 2.48
C TRP A 94 5.11 7.37 1.18
N ARG A 95 4.33 7.37 0.08
CA ARG A 95 4.86 7.14 -1.26
C ARG A 95 4.22 8.09 -2.27
N LEU A 96 5.06 8.59 -3.18
CA LEU A 96 4.62 9.41 -4.30
C LEU A 96 4.32 8.49 -5.49
N LEU A 97 3.08 8.48 -5.94
CA LEU A 97 2.69 7.88 -7.22
C LEU A 97 2.72 8.94 -8.32
N ARG A 98 3.15 8.53 -9.52
CA ARG A 98 3.15 9.35 -10.74
C ARG A 98 2.51 8.59 -11.88
N LYS A 99 1.75 9.29 -12.71
CA LYS A 99 1.15 8.76 -13.95
C LYS A 99 2.28 8.36 -14.89
N GLY A 100 2.35 7.08 -15.23
CA GLY A 100 3.40 6.50 -16.08
C GLY A 100 4.46 5.70 -15.33
N THR A 101 4.43 5.62 -13.99
CA THR A 101 5.17 4.56 -13.28
C THR A 101 4.51 3.22 -13.65
N PRO A 102 5.19 2.32 -14.37
CA PRO A 102 4.66 0.98 -14.61
C PRO A 102 4.47 0.31 -13.25
N TYR A 103 3.41 -0.47 -13.10
CA TYR A 103 3.37 -1.50 -12.06
C TYR A 103 4.58 -2.41 -12.34
N ARG A 104 5.67 -2.25 -11.58
CA ARG A 104 6.85 -3.11 -11.66
C ARG A 104 6.71 -4.24 -10.68
#